data_AF-A0A969ISW0-F1
#
_entry.id   AF-A0A969ISW0-F1
#
_cell.length_a   1.000
_cell.length_b   1.000
_cell.length_c   1.000
_cell.angle_alpha   90.00
_cell.angle_beta   90.00
_cell.angle_gamma   90.00
#
_symmetry.space_group_name_H-M   'P 1'
#
loop_
_entity.id
_entity.type
_entity.pdbx_description
1 polymer ?
#
loop_
_entity_poly.entity_id
_entity_poly.type
_entity_poly.pdbx_seq_one_letter_code
_entity_poly.pdbx_strand_id
1 'polypeptide(L)'
;MAGIISAVAAVLALYPMMFGDKRSAAEPIAQESASPVAKPSLAPAPAPSTQFIQEAGSRGTQIGTVEGNVIVNQTVKEQEIPPIRDKRYTVARAELIEHGWIPQTNHWAHADTVEVQSGSGPYLWGQGFHELDYCSGTGYALCRLEFNDPKGNLLVVITAGEDEHATVFRVYLNPKNEKGAYVETLGAKPITLEDMQRYADEARKAAEQKK
;
A
#
# COMPACT_ATOMS: atom_id res chain seq x y z
N MET A 1 61.43 17.28 -21.59
CA MET A 1 61.84 16.17 -20.70
C MET A 1 60.60 15.84 -19.87
N ALA A 2 59.72 14.93 -20.30
CA ALA A 2 59.82 13.47 -20.34
C ALA A 2 59.38 12.82 -19.01
N GLY A 3 58.30 12.01 -19.08
CA GLY A 3 57.82 11.08 -18.05
C GLY A 3 56.93 11.75 -16.99
N ILE A 4 55.76 11.25 -16.61
CA ILE A 4 55.47 9.86 -16.25
C ILE A 4 53.99 9.55 -16.62
N ILE A 5 53.81 8.56 -17.50
CA ILE A 5 52.56 7.82 -17.70
C ILE A 5 52.76 6.50 -16.95
N SER A 6 51.88 6.17 -16.00
CA SER A 6 51.75 4.81 -15.44
C SER A 6 50.35 4.71 -14.81
N ALA A 7 49.36 4.20 -15.55
CA ALA A 7 49.00 2.78 -15.60
C ALA A 7 48.51 2.25 -14.23
N VAL A 8 47.20 2.35 -13.99
CA VAL A 8 46.46 1.42 -13.12
C VAL A 8 45.21 0.99 -13.88
N ALA A 9 45.43 0.14 -14.87
CA ALA A 9 44.43 -0.81 -15.35
C ALA A 9 44.66 -2.13 -14.59
N ALA A 10 43.59 -2.92 -14.46
CA ALA A 10 43.55 -4.30 -13.96
C ALA A 10 43.31 -4.49 -12.45
N VAL A 11 42.03 -4.41 -12.05
CA VAL A 11 41.44 -5.33 -11.07
C VAL A 11 40.13 -5.87 -11.64
N LEU A 12 40.26 -6.67 -12.71
CA LEU A 12 39.22 -7.54 -13.24
C LEU A 12 39.79 -8.95 -13.28
N ALA A 13 39.73 -9.65 -12.16
CA ALA A 13 39.78 -11.11 -12.10
C ALA A 13 39.49 -11.56 -10.65
N LEU A 14 38.77 -12.67 -10.54
CA LEU A 14 38.59 -13.51 -9.33
C LEU A 14 37.34 -13.22 -8.48
N TYR A 15 36.16 -13.40 -9.06
CA TYR A 15 35.09 -14.10 -8.33
C TYR A 15 34.73 -15.38 -9.10
N PRO A 16 35.07 -16.58 -8.59
CA PRO A 16 34.66 -17.83 -9.19
C PRO A 16 33.14 -17.99 -9.06
N MET A 17 32.51 -18.34 -10.18
CA MET A 17 31.14 -18.84 -10.22
C MET A 17 31.00 -20.07 -9.31
N MET A 18 30.30 -19.92 -8.20
CA MET A 18 29.75 -21.06 -7.45
C MET A 18 28.36 -21.37 -8.02
N PHE A 19 28.32 -22.00 -9.19
CA PHE A 19 27.14 -22.78 -9.61
C PHE A 19 27.12 -24.06 -8.77
N GLY A 20 26.46 -23.96 -7.61
CA GLY A 20 26.10 -25.12 -6.80
C GLY A 20 24.97 -25.88 -7.47
N ASP A 21 25.34 -26.87 -8.28
CA ASP A 21 24.46 -27.90 -8.83
C ASP A 21 23.98 -28.82 -7.68
N LYS A 22 22.94 -28.40 -6.96
CA LYS A 22 22.22 -29.29 -6.02
C LYS A 22 21.10 -30.00 -6.76
N ARG A 23 21.48 -31.07 -7.47
CA ARG A 23 20.57 -32.20 -7.74
C ARG A 23 20.26 -32.87 -6.39
N SER A 24 19.28 -32.34 -5.68
CA SER A 24 18.69 -33.02 -4.53
C SER A 24 17.55 -33.90 -5.02
N ALA A 25 17.64 -35.17 -4.64
CA ALA A 25 16.76 -36.27 -4.94
C ALA A 25 15.26 -35.89 -5.05
N ALA A 26 14.67 -36.26 -6.18
CA ALA A 26 13.24 -36.43 -6.29
C ALA A 26 12.82 -37.58 -5.37
N GLU A 27 12.04 -37.26 -4.35
CA GLU A 27 11.27 -38.26 -3.61
C GLU A 27 10.20 -38.86 -4.53
N PRO A 28 9.95 -40.18 -4.46
CA PRO A 28 8.88 -40.80 -5.21
C PRO A 28 7.53 -40.35 -4.64
N ILE A 29 6.79 -39.60 -5.45
CA ILE A 29 5.40 -39.24 -5.22
C ILE A 29 4.60 -40.54 -5.09
N ALA A 30 4.15 -40.83 -3.87
CA ALA A 30 3.13 -41.83 -3.63
C ALA A 30 1.89 -41.45 -4.44
N GLN A 31 1.47 -42.33 -5.34
CA GLN A 31 0.20 -42.20 -6.05
C GLN A 31 -0.94 -42.36 -5.04
N GLU A 32 -1.42 -41.23 -4.52
CA GLU A 32 -2.71 -41.18 -3.84
C GLU A 32 -3.79 -41.41 -4.89
N SER A 33 -4.43 -42.58 -4.79
CA SER A 33 -5.56 -42.98 -5.61
C SER A 33 -6.70 -41.97 -5.44
N ALA A 34 -6.84 -41.10 -6.42
CA ALA A 34 -7.99 -40.21 -6.54
C ALA A 34 -9.27 -41.05 -6.67
N SER A 35 -10.01 -41.12 -5.56
CA SER A 35 -11.40 -41.54 -5.55
C SER A 35 -12.22 -40.59 -6.44
N PRO A 36 -13.14 -41.10 -7.28
CA PRO A 36 -13.97 -40.25 -8.13
C PRO A 36 -14.95 -39.45 -7.26
N VAL A 37 -14.62 -38.19 -6.97
CA VAL A 37 -15.56 -37.24 -6.38
C VAL A 37 -16.70 -37.03 -7.38
N ALA A 38 -17.88 -37.51 -7.00
CA ALA A 38 -19.10 -37.32 -7.74
C ALA A 38 -19.33 -35.82 -8.01
N LYS A 39 -19.51 -35.50 -9.30
CA LYS A 39 -19.93 -34.18 -9.80
C LYS A 39 -21.20 -33.75 -9.05
N PRO A 40 -21.20 -32.68 -8.24
CA PRO A 40 -22.45 -32.11 -7.77
C PRO A 40 -23.20 -31.52 -8.96
N SER A 41 -24.36 -32.12 -9.25
CA SER A 41 -25.33 -31.64 -10.23
C SER A 41 -25.77 -30.23 -9.83
N LEU A 42 -25.27 -29.22 -10.53
CA LEU A 42 -25.69 -27.83 -10.38
C LEU A 42 -27.16 -27.73 -10.77
N ALA A 43 -28.04 -27.54 -9.79
CA ALA A 43 -29.40 -27.10 -10.03
C ALA A 43 -29.35 -25.70 -10.69
N PRO A 44 -30.22 -25.42 -11.68
CA PRO A 44 -30.27 -24.11 -12.31
C PRO A 44 -30.67 -23.04 -11.28
N ALA A 45 -29.85 -22.00 -11.16
CA ALA A 45 -30.15 -20.85 -10.33
C ALA A 45 -31.45 -20.16 -10.82
N PRO A 46 -32.35 -19.71 -9.92
CA PRO A 46 -33.51 -18.94 -10.29
C PRO A 46 -33.08 -17.58 -10.87
N ALA A 47 -33.71 -17.20 -11.99
CA ALA A 47 -33.44 -15.96 -12.70
C ALA A 47 -33.62 -14.73 -11.78
N PRO A 48 -32.76 -13.71 -11.88
CA PRO A 48 -32.93 -12.47 -11.13
C PRO A 48 -34.12 -11.68 -11.69
N SER A 49 -35.13 -11.51 -10.85
CA SER A 49 -36.25 -10.61 -11.08
C SER A 49 -35.71 -9.18 -11.24
N THR A 50 -35.65 -8.72 -12.49
CA THR A 50 -35.28 -7.35 -12.84
C THR A 50 -36.43 -6.43 -12.43
N GLN A 51 -36.32 -5.80 -11.27
CA GLN A 51 -37.16 -4.64 -10.94
C GLN A 51 -36.49 -3.39 -11.52
N PHE A 52 -37.09 -2.90 -12.60
CA PHE A 52 -36.87 -1.55 -13.12
C PHE A 52 -37.26 -0.54 -12.03
N ILE A 53 -36.29 0.23 -11.53
CA ILE A 53 -36.56 1.52 -10.89
C ILE A 53 -36.31 2.59 -11.95
N GLN A 54 -37.40 3.08 -12.53
CA GLN A 54 -37.46 4.43 -13.07
C GLN A 54 -37.73 5.37 -11.90
N GLU A 55 -36.90 6.39 -11.71
CA GLU A 55 -37.36 7.78 -11.69
C GLU A 55 -36.20 8.77 -11.60
N ALA A 56 -36.25 9.73 -12.54
CA ALA A 56 -35.42 10.91 -12.57
C ALA A 56 -35.85 11.87 -11.45
N GLY A 57 -34.88 12.56 -10.83
CA GLY A 57 -35.22 13.56 -9.82
C GLY A 57 -34.00 14.26 -9.23
N SER A 58 -33.62 15.35 -9.89
CA SER A 58 -32.87 16.49 -9.35
C SER A 58 -32.80 16.56 -7.82
N ARG A 59 -31.63 16.34 -7.23
CA ARG A 59 -31.36 16.70 -5.83
C ARG A 59 -30.95 18.16 -5.75
N GLY A 60 -31.94 19.03 -5.80
CA GLY A 60 -31.88 20.29 -5.06
C GLY A 60 -31.80 19.96 -3.56
N THR A 61 -30.92 20.67 -2.85
CA THR A 61 -30.83 20.71 -1.39
C THR A 61 -32.22 21.01 -0.80
N GLN A 62 -32.93 19.99 -0.33
CA GLN A 62 -34.13 20.20 0.47
C GLN A 62 -33.71 20.40 1.92
N ILE A 63 -33.72 21.65 2.37
CA ILE A 63 -33.76 22.01 3.78
C ILE A 63 -35.23 21.84 4.20
N GLY A 64 -35.61 20.62 4.58
CA GLY A 64 -36.90 20.37 5.19
C GLY A 64 -36.87 20.78 6.66
N THR A 65 -37.58 21.86 6.99
CA THR A 65 -37.87 22.23 8.38
C THR A 65 -38.80 21.18 8.98
N VAL A 66 -38.24 20.20 9.69
CA VAL A 66 -39.00 19.31 10.57
C VAL A 66 -39.03 19.96 11.95
N GLU A 67 -40.18 20.52 12.31
CA GLU A 67 -40.44 21.02 13.65
C GLU A 67 -40.18 19.91 14.67
N GLY A 68 -39.22 20.12 15.59
CA GLY A 68 -39.12 19.36 16.83
C GLY A 68 -37.95 18.38 16.99
N ASN A 69 -37.09 18.16 15.99
CA ASN A 69 -35.90 17.32 16.19
C ASN A 69 -34.65 18.18 16.41
N VAL A 70 -34.17 18.16 17.65
CA VAL A 70 -32.86 18.70 18.04
C VAL A 70 -31.80 18.00 17.18
N ILE A 71 -31.27 18.69 16.17
CA ILE A 71 -30.00 18.30 15.55
C ILE A 71 -28.95 18.55 16.61
N VAL A 72 -28.65 17.52 17.40
CA VAL A 72 -27.47 17.52 18.25
C VAL A 72 -26.31 17.65 17.27
N ASN A 73 -25.69 18.82 17.22
CA ASN A 73 -24.38 19.00 16.61
C ASN A 73 -23.41 18.14 17.44
N GLN A 74 -23.39 16.84 17.16
CA GLN A 74 -22.41 15.92 17.70
C GLN A 74 -21.08 16.40 17.13
N THR A 75 -20.34 17.15 17.93
CA THR A 75 -18.94 17.42 17.71
C THR A 75 -18.28 16.07 17.62
N VAL A 76 -18.03 15.60 16.39
CA VAL A 76 -17.42 14.30 16.15
C VAL A 76 -16.07 14.35 16.83
N LYS A 77 -15.91 13.60 17.93
CA LYS A 77 -14.68 13.56 18.70
C LYS A 77 -13.54 13.14 17.75
N GLU A 78 -12.38 13.77 17.89
CA GLU A 78 -11.18 13.34 17.18
C GLU A 78 -10.85 11.91 17.57
N GLN A 79 -10.55 11.07 16.57
CA GLN A 79 -10.24 9.67 16.80
C GLN A 79 -8.84 9.55 17.40
N GLU A 80 -8.75 9.06 18.63
CA GLU A 80 -7.48 8.90 19.31
C GLU A 80 -6.73 7.68 18.73
N ILE A 81 -5.43 7.85 18.48
CA ILE A 81 -4.56 6.77 17.99
C ILE A 81 -4.09 5.95 19.20
N PRO A 82 -4.40 4.65 19.30
CA PRO A 82 -3.92 3.81 20.39
C PRO A 82 -2.39 3.67 20.38
N PRO A 83 -1.75 3.39 21.53
CA PRO A 83 -0.30 3.21 21.62
C PRO A 83 0.12 1.86 21.00
N ILE A 84 0.23 1.83 19.67
CA ILE A 84 0.51 0.62 18.88
C ILE A 84 1.98 0.46 18.48
N ARG A 85 2.84 1.40 18.84
CA ARG A 85 4.27 1.38 18.49
C ARG A 85 4.95 0.12 19.06
N ASP A 86 5.87 -0.45 18.27
CA ASP A 86 6.66 -1.63 18.63
C ASP A 86 5.84 -2.92 18.86
N LYS A 87 4.52 -2.89 18.61
CA LYS A 87 3.66 -4.09 18.60
C LYS A 87 3.78 -4.82 17.27
N ARG A 88 3.56 -6.13 17.27
CA ARG A 88 3.36 -6.90 16.04
C ARG A 88 2.16 -6.34 15.27
N TYR A 89 2.27 -6.30 13.94
CA TYR A 89 1.24 -5.69 13.10
C TYR A 89 -0.15 -6.32 13.31
N THR A 90 -0.23 -7.64 13.49
CA THR A 90 -1.48 -8.35 13.77
C THR A 90 -2.20 -7.84 15.01
N VAL A 91 -1.45 -7.59 16.10
CA VAL A 91 -1.96 -7.05 17.35
C VAL A 91 -2.35 -5.58 17.19
N ALA A 92 -1.47 -4.78 16.57
CA ALA A 92 -1.73 -3.37 16.30
C ALA A 92 -2.98 -3.16 15.44
N ARG A 93 -3.18 -3.99 14.41
CA ARG A 93 -4.34 -3.96 13.51
C ARG A 93 -5.64 -4.24 14.26
N ALA A 94 -5.66 -5.23 15.14
CA ALA A 94 -6.83 -5.55 15.95
C ALA A 94 -7.20 -4.36 16.87
N GLU A 95 -6.21 -3.76 17.54
CA GLU A 95 -6.43 -2.58 18.38
C GLU A 95 -6.91 -1.37 17.57
N LEU A 96 -6.36 -1.14 16.37
CA LEU A 96 -6.84 -0.07 15.50
C LEU A 96 -8.32 -0.25 15.13
N ILE A 97 -8.72 -1.46 14.75
CA ILE A 97 -10.12 -1.77 14.41
C ILE A 97 -11.04 -1.63 15.62
N GLU A 98 -10.60 -2.09 16.80
CA GLU A 98 -11.35 -1.91 18.06
C GLU A 98 -11.56 -0.43 18.40
N HIS A 99 -10.57 0.40 18.08
CA HIS A 99 -10.63 1.85 18.22
C HIS A 99 -11.34 2.54 17.04
N GLY A 100 -12.03 1.82 16.15
CA GLY A 100 -12.84 2.40 15.08
C GLY A 100 -12.09 2.89 13.85
N TRP A 101 -10.81 2.51 13.69
CA TRP A 101 -10.07 2.73 12.46
C TRP A 101 -10.48 1.69 11.40
N ILE A 102 -10.73 2.15 10.18
CA ILE A 102 -11.24 1.35 9.07
C ILE A 102 -10.08 1.05 8.11
N PRO A 103 -9.68 -0.23 7.91
CA PRO A 103 -8.62 -0.57 6.95
C PRO A 103 -8.99 -0.11 5.53
N GLN A 104 -8.05 0.52 4.82
CA GLN A 104 -8.26 0.95 3.44
C GLN A 104 -8.00 -0.21 2.49
N THR A 105 -9.02 -1.03 2.26
CA THR A 105 -8.93 -2.21 1.40
C THR A 105 -8.61 -1.83 -0.06
N ASN A 106 -7.47 -2.29 -0.56
CA ASN A 106 -7.10 -2.22 -1.96
C ASN A 106 -7.81 -3.30 -2.79
N HIS A 107 -7.97 -3.03 -4.08
CA HIS A 107 -8.56 -3.98 -5.03
C HIS A 107 -7.65 -5.22 -5.18
N TRP A 108 -8.22 -6.38 -5.50
CA TRP A 108 -7.46 -7.65 -5.59
C TRP A 108 -6.31 -7.59 -6.62
N ALA A 109 -6.49 -6.85 -7.71
CA ALA A 109 -5.45 -6.65 -8.73
C ALA A 109 -4.24 -5.86 -8.22
N HIS A 110 -4.35 -5.18 -7.08
CA HIS A 110 -3.23 -4.52 -6.41
C HIS A 110 -2.17 -5.52 -5.95
N ALA A 111 -2.56 -6.78 -5.74
CA ALA A 111 -1.65 -7.87 -5.40
C ALA A 111 -0.52 -8.02 -6.41
N ASP A 112 -0.78 -7.77 -7.70
CA ASP A 112 0.17 -8.00 -8.79
C ASP A 112 1.11 -6.80 -9.04
N THR A 113 0.98 -5.73 -8.25
CA THR A 113 1.82 -4.54 -8.38
C THR A 113 3.21 -4.77 -7.82
N VAL A 114 4.21 -4.05 -8.33
CA VAL A 114 5.61 -4.19 -7.89
C VAL A 114 5.75 -3.80 -6.42
N GLU A 115 4.92 -2.85 -5.98
CA GLU A 115 4.81 -2.33 -4.63
C GLU A 115 4.39 -3.41 -3.62
N VAL A 116 3.47 -4.30 -4.00
CA VAL A 116 3.03 -5.43 -3.16
C VAL A 116 3.92 -6.66 -3.34
N GLN A 117 4.51 -6.88 -4.53
CA GLN A 117 5.36 -8.03 -4.81
C GLN A 117 6.77 -7.93 -4.21
N SER A 118 7.11 -6.80 -3.60
CA SER A 118 8.44 -6.55 -3.00
C SER A 118 8.47 -6.83 -1.50
N GLY A 119 9.62 -7.29 -1.00
CA GLY A 119 9.86 -7.48 0.44
C GLY A 119 8.86 -8.45 1.06
N SER A 120 8.27 -8.08 2.20
CA SER A 120 7.25 -8.89 2.90
C SER A 120 5.82 -8.69 2.38
N GLY A 121 5.64 -7.95 1.29
CA GLY A 121 4.33 -7.66 0.73
C GLY A 121 3.53 -8.90 0.32
N PRO A 122 4.12 -9.91 -0.36
CA PRO A 122 3.40 -11.13 -0.72
C PRO A 122 2.89 -11.90 0.51
N TYR A 123 3.70 -11.95 1.57
CA TYR A 123 3.32 -12.60 2.83
C TYR A 123 2.15 -11.86 3.49
N LEU A 124 2.26 -10.55 3.69
CA LEU A 124 1.21 -9.74 4.33
C LEU A 124 -0.10 -9.76 3.52
N TRP A 125 0.00 -9.71 2.19
CA TRP A 125 -1.16 -9.82 1.32
C TRP A 125 -1.84 -11.18 1.44
N GLY A 126 -1.07 -12.27 1.45
CA GLY A 126 -1.58 -13.63 1.63
C GLY A 126 -2.26 -13.87 2.98
N GLN A 127 -1.94 -13.08 4.01
CA GLN A 127 -2.63 -13.09 5.30
C GLN A 127 -3.95 -12.31 5.30
N GLY A 128 -4.31 -11.65 4.19
CA GLY A 128 -5.54 -10.86 4.06
C GLY A 128 -5.42 -9.40 4.50
N PHE A 129 -4.20 -8.88 4.65
CA PHE A 129 -3.96 -7.46 4.95
C PHE A 129 -4.05 -6.61 3.67
N HIS A 130 -5.26 -6.48 3.15
CA HIS A 130 -5.54 -5.73 1.92
C HIS A 130 -5.41 -4.22 2.09
N GLU A 131 -5.22 -3.73 3.32
CA GLU A 131 -4.82 -2.36 3.59
C GLU A 131 -3.35 -2.04 3.30
N LEU A 132 -2.59 -3.03 2.81
CA LEU A 132 -1.22 -2.86 2.34
C LEU A 132 -1.19 -2.03 1.05
N ASP A 133 -0.49 -0.90 1.09
CA ASP A 133 -0.29 0.00 -0.05
C ASP A 133 1.05 -0.28 -0.76
N TYR A 134 2.14 -0.34 0.02
CA TYR A 134 3.50 -0.45 -0.50
C TYR A 134 4.42 -1.22 0.46
N CYS A 135 5.30 -2.08 -0.05
CA CYS A 135 6.40 -2.68 0.69
C CYS A 135 7.75 -2.40 0.03
N SER A 136 8.73 -2.06 0.85
CA SER A 136 10.12 -1.92 0.45
C SER A 136 10.80 -3.28 0.43
N GLY A 137 11.38 -3.66 -0.71
CA GLY A 137 12.29 -4.81 -0.83
C GLY A 137 13.69 -4.59 -0.25
N THR A 138 13.85 -3.65 0.70
CA THR A 138 15.12 -3.43 1.40
C THR A 138 15.24 -4.41 2.57
N GLY A 139 16.45 -4.62 3.10
CA GLY A 139 16.69 -5.53 4.24
C GLY A 139 16.01 -5.15 5.56
N TYR A 140 15.24 -4.05 5.61
CA TYR A 140 14.39 -3.68 6.74
C TYR A 140 12.91 -4.06 6.52
N ALA A 141 12.52 -4.46 5.30
CA ALA A 141 11.17 -4.86 4.90
C ALA A 141 10.08 -3.85 5.33
N LEU A 142 10.31 -2.55 5.09
CA LEU A 142 9.36 -1.52 5.49
C LEU A 142 8.08 -1.61 4.67
N CYS A 143 6.93 -1.79 5.31
CA CYS A 143 5.63 -1.80 4.62
C CYS A 143 4.72 -0.69 5.12
N ARG A 144 3.97 -0.09 4.21
CA ARG A 144 2.99 0.98 4.43
C ARG A 144 1.59 0.41 4.38
N LEU A 145 0.84 0.61 5.46
CA LEU A 145 -0.55 0.18 5.59
C LEU A 145 -1.43 1.38 5.94
N GLU A 146 -2.61 1.41 5.36
CA GLU A 146 -3.47 2.60 5.35
C GLU A 146 -4.81 2.36 6.04
N PHE A 147 -5.20 3.27 6.92
CA PHE A 147 -6.47 3.22 7.65
C PHE A 147 -7.16 4.57 7.57
N ASN A 148 -8.49 4.55 7.52
CA ASN A 148 -9.32 5.74 7.54
C ASN A 148 -10.07 5.85 8.86
N ASP A 149 -10.20 7.06 9.40
CA ASP A 149 -11.19 7.32 10.45
C ASP A 149 -12.59 7.55 9.83
N PRO A 150 -13.66 7.60 10.65
CA PRO A 150 -15.01 7.92 10.16
C PRO A 150 -15.15 9.33 9.54
N LYS A 151 -14.19 10.23 9.77
CA LYS A 151 -14.13 11.57 9.16
C LYS A 151 -13.41 11.56 7.81
N GLY A 152 -12.78 10.44 7.45
CA GLY A 152 -11.97 10.28 6.26
C GLY A 152 -10.53 10.76 6.37
N ASN A 153 -9.99 11.01 7.57
CA ASN A 153 -8.56 11.21 7.79
C ASN A 153 -7.81 9.90 7.58
N LEU A 154 -6.60 9.98 7.02
CA LEU A 154 -5.77 8.81 6.73
C LEU A 154 -4.71 8.63 7.80
N LEU A 155 -4.76 7.52 8.50
CA LEU A 155 -3.69 7.04 9.35
C LEU A 155 -2.78 6.13 8.54
N VAL A 156 -1.50 6.46 8.51
CA VAL A 156 -0.49 5.62 7.87
C VAL A 156 0.32 4.92 8.94
N VAL A 157 0.38 3.59 8.82
CA VAL A 157 1.16 2.70 9.68
C VAL A 157 2.31 2.15 8.86
N ILE A 158 3.53 2.39 9.32
CA ILE A 158 4.75 1.82 8.74
C ILE A 158 5.25 0.71 9.64
N THR A 159 5.34 -0.50 9.10
CA THR A 159 5.95 -1.64 9.78
C THR A 159 7.41 -1.82 9.39
N ALA A 160 8.16 -2.55 10.21
CA ALA A 160 9.51 -3.00 9.93
C ALA A 160 9.67 -4.46 10.39
N GLY A 161 10.49 -5.22 9.67
CA GLY A 161 10.72 -6.64 9.91
C GLY A 161 10.06 -7.54 8.87
N GLU A 162 10.55 -8.78 8.78
CA GLU A 162 10.15 -9.74 7.76
C GLU A 162 8.98 -10.61 8.24
N ASP A 163 8.05 -10.90 7.34
CA ASP A 163 6.96 -11.86 7.49
C ASP A 163 6.11 -11.65 8.77
N GLU A 164 5.97 -12.68 9.60
CA GLU A 164 5.19 -12.66 10.85
C GLU A 164 5.80 -11.80 11.97
N HIS A 165 7.04 -11.34 11.79
CA HIS A 165 7.77 -10.53 12.75
C HIS A 165 7.68 -9.04 12.45
N ALA A 166 6.87 -8.62 11.46
CA ALA A 166 6.61 -7.22 11.19
C ALA A 166 6.04 -6.50 12.43
N THR A 167 6.75 -5.48 12.90
CA THR A 167 6.37 -4.63 14.04
C THR A 167 6.12 -3.21 13.60
N VAL A 168 5.27 -2.47 14.30
CA VAL A 168 4.96 -1.08 13.97
C VAL A 168 6.15 -0.17 14.30
N PHE A 169 6.78 0.38 13.27
CA PHE A 169 7.95 1.25 13.38
C PHE A 169 7.57 2.73 13.49
N ARG A 170 6.59 3.17 12.69
CA ARG A 170 6.15 4.57 12.67
C ARG A 170 4.65 4.64 12.40
N VAL A 171 4.00 5.62 13.01
CA VAL A 171 2.59 5.94 12.79
C VAL A 171 2.48 7.45 12.61
N TYR A 172 1.71 7.91 11.62
CA TYR A 172 1.40 9.32 11.47
C TYR A 172 0.01 9.52 10.87
N LEU A 173 -0.64 10.62 11.27
CA LEU A 173 -1.94 11.03 10.76
C LEU A 173 -1.76 12.02 9.62
N ASN A 174 -2.38 11.74 8.49
CA ASN A 174 -2.49 12.63 7.34
C ASN A 174 -3.93 13.13 7.22
N PRO A 175 -4.26 14.31 7.80
CA PRO A 175 -5.60 14.83 7.74
C PRO A 175 -5.98 15.21 6.30
N LYS A 176 -7.25 15.04 5.94
CA LYS A 176 -7.77 15.60 4.68
C LYS A 176 -7.79 17.13 4.77
N ASN A 177 -7.39 17.78 3.69
CA ASN A 177 -7.66 19.21 3.54
C ASN A 177 -9.15 19.46 3.22
N GLU A 178 -9.57 20.73 3.20
CA GLU A 178 -10.95 21.14 2.89
C GLU A 178 -11.46 20.63 1.53
N LYS A 179 -10.54 20.29 0.61
CA LYS A 179 -10.85 19.77 -0.72
C LYS A 179 -10.93 18.24 -0.75
N GLY A 180 -10.81 17.58 0.41
CA GLY A 180 -10.82 16.13 0.55
C GLY A 180 -9.53 15.44 0.09
N ALA A 181 -8.50 16.20 -0.27
CA ALA A 181 -7.20 15.67 -0.65
C ALA A 181 -6.32 15.50 0.59
N TYR A 182 -5.59 14.39 0.66
CA TYR A 182 -4.55 14.20 1.66
C TYR A 182 -3.43 15.21 1.41
N VAL A 183 -2.90 15.81 2.48
CA VAL A 183 -1.71 16.65 2.34
C VAL A 183 -0.61 15.72 1.85
N GLU A 184 -0.12 15.92 0.63
CA GLU A 184 0.94 15.10 0.05
C GLU A 184 2.08 14.99 1.08
N THR A 185 2.26 13.79 1.62
CA THR A 185 3.14 13.54 2.78
C THR A 185 4.63 13.69 2.46
N LEU A 186 4.96 14.24 1.30
CA LEU A 186 6.31 14.50 0.85
C LEU A 186 6.54 15.96 0.44
N GLY A 187 5.67 16.90 0.81
CA GLY A 187 5.94 18.33 0.66
C GLY A 187 6.24 18.81 -0.77
N ALA A 188 6.08 17.95 -1.77
CA ALA A 188 6.10 18.33 -3.16
C ALA A 188 4.77 19.03 -3.40
N LYS A 189 4.80 20.34 -3.64
CA LYS A 189 3.72 20.90 -4.46
C LYS A 189 3.67 20.06 -5.74
N PRO A 190 2.48 19.74 -6.28
CA PRO A 190 2.39 19.11 -7.59
C PRO A 190 3.25 19.94 -8.53
N ILE A 191 4.31 19.33 -9.07
CA ILE A 191 5.27 20.02 -9.92
C ILE A 191 4.48 20.52 -11.12
N THR A 192 4.30 21.83 -11.22
CA THR A 192 3.60 22.40 -12.35
C THR A 192 4.48 22.32 -13.59
N LEU A 193 3.90 22.44 -14.78
CA LEU A 193 4.68 22.54 -16.02
C LEU A 193 5.69 23.70 -15.96
N GLU A 194 5.32 24.78 -15.29
CA GLU A 194 6.16 25.97 -15.07
C GLU A 194 7.34 25.64 -14.16
N ASP A 195 7.13 24.84 -13.11
CA ASP A 195 8.22 24.36 -12.25
C ASP A 195 9.21 23.50 -13.03
N MET A 196 8.72 22.58 -13.89
CA MET A 196 9.59 21.76 -14.74
C MET A 196 10.41 22.60 -15.71
N GLN A 197 9.79 23.59 -16.36
CA GLN A 197 10.46 24.50 -17.28
C GLN A 197 11.52 25.33 -16.57
N ARG A 198 11.21 25.86 -15.38
CA ARG A 198 12.16 26.59 -14.54
C ARG A 198 13.39 25.74 -14.20
N TYR A 199 13.20 24.49 -13.77
CA TYR A 199 14.32 23.59 -13.46
C TYR A 199 15.17 23.27 -14.70
N ALA A 200 14.55 23.10 -15.87
CA ALA A 200 15.26 22.87 -17.12
C ALA A 200 16.13 24.08 -17.52
N ASP A 201 15.60 25.31 -17.37
CA ASP A 201 16.33 26.54 -17.67
C ASP A 201 17.50 26.78 -16.68
N GLU A 202 17.28 26.51 -15.40
CA GLU A 202 18.34 26.59 -14.37
C GLU A 202 19.47 25.60 -14.65
N ALA A 203 19.14 24.36 -15.04
CA ALA A 203 20.11 23.35 -15.42
C ALA A 203 20.94 23.77 -16.66
N ARG A 204 20.30 24.42 -17.64
CA ARG A 204 21.00 24.93 -18.84
C ARG A 204 21.98 26.05 -18.49
N LYS A 205 21.56 27.02 -17.67
CA LYS A 205 22.43 28.12 -17.21
C LYS A 205 23.63 27.59 -16.40
N ALA A 206 23.41 26.61 -15.53
CA ALA A 206 24.48 25.99 -14.75
C ALA A 206 25.51 25.25 -15.63
N ALA A 207 25.09 24.69 -16.78
CA ALA A 207 25.97 24.06 -17.74
C ALA A 207 26.80 25.08 -18.55
N GLU A 208 26.24 26.24 -18.86
CA GLU A 208 26.93 27.33 -19.57
C GLU A 208 28.03 27.97 -18.72
N GLN A 209 27.79 28.15 -17.41
CA GLN A 209 28.79 28.73 -16.49
C GLN A 209 30.03 27.85 -16.24
N LYS A 210 29.98 26.57 -16.65
CA LYS A 210 31.11 25.63 -16.53
C LYS A 210 32.02 25.60 -17.77
N LYS A 211 31.74 26.41 -18.79
CA LYS A 211 32.57 26.58 -19.99
C LYS A 211 33.46 27.80 -19.86
#